data_AF-A0A7G9NZM0-F1
#
_entry.id   AF-A0A7G9NZM0-F1
#
_cell.length_a   1.000
_cell.length_b   1.000
_cell.length_c   1.000
_cell.angle_alpha   90.00
_cell.angle_beta   90.00
_cell.angle_gamma   90.00
#
_symmetry.space_group_name_H-M   'P 1'
#
loop_
_entity.id
_entity.type
_entity.pdbx_description
1 polymer ?
#
loop_
_entity_poly.entity_id
_entity_poly.type
_entity_poly.pdbx_seq_one_letter_code
_entity_poly.pdbx_strand_id
1 'polypeptide(L)'
;MDSEMLNQRIAQWEKMVAEAPDGMSYFSLGNAYKEADRDEEAARAFRKAIEYDNNLSRAYQSLAQLLIKADAKDQAAEVLTKGYVVASRHGDIMPKRAMGSLLEKIGVPIPELAPTEEEAAVELGDDAVLDRRTGQPGPRLPDQPLRGPLGKFIYDHYSQPTWQQWIGQGTKVINELRLDFSNLEHQHIYDLHMMEWLGFTQEEVDEYAKSQSSD
;
A
#
# COMPACT_ATOMS: atom_id res chain seq x y z
N MET A 1 -2.67 -26.60 0.39
CA MET A 1 -2.14 -25.81 1.53
C MET A 1 -2.35 -24.33 1.27
N ASP A 2 -1.95 -23.80 0.12
CA ASP A 2 -2.08 -22.37 -0.21
C ASP A 2 -3.53 -21.85 -0.17
N SER A 3 -4.48 -22.59 -0.75
CA SER A 3 -5.90 -22.20 -0.71
C SER A 3 -6.52 -22.24 0.70
N GLU A 4 -6.02 -23.09 1.59
CA GLU A 4 -6.55 -23.19 2.96
C GLU A 4 -6.04 -22.03 3.82
N MET A 5 -4.74 -21.68 3.71
CA MET A 5 -4.18 -20.49 4.35
C MET A 5 -4.83 -19.20 3.84
N LEU A 6 -5.10 -19.14 2.52
CA LEU A 6 -5.77 -18.01 1.91
C LEU A 6 -7.20 -17.81 2.42
N ASN A 7 -7.97 -18.90 2.56
CA ASN A 7 -9.31 -18.85 3.12
C ASN A 7 -9.30 -18.48 4.61
N GLN A 8 -8.31 -18.94 5.38
CA GLN A 8 -8.14 -18.52 6.78
C GLN A 8 -7.83 -17.02 6.87
N ARG A 9 -6.93 -16.51 6.02
CA ARG A 9 -6.61 -15.09 5.94
C ARG A 9 -7.83 -14.25 5.57
N ILE A 10 -8.64 -14.70 4.61
CA ILE A 10 -9.91 -14.04 4.26
C ILE A 10 -10.84 -13.99 5.48
N ALA A 11 -11.06 -15.12 6.16
CA ALA A 11 -11.94 -15.18 7.32
C ALA A 11 -11.46 -14.28 8.47
N GLN A 12 -10.14 -14.17 8.64
CA GLN A 12 -9.53 -13.26 9.60
C GLN A 12 -9.83 -11.79 9.26
N TRP A 13 -9.63 -11.38 8.01
CA TRP A 13 -9.95 -10.04 7.55
C TRP A 13 -11.46 -9.74 7.63
N GLU A 14 -12.32 -10.69 7.26
CA GLU A 14 -13.78 -10.57 7.39
C GLU A 14 -14.20 -10.32 8.84
N LYS A 15 -13.58 -11.03 9.80
CA LYS A 15 -13.82 -10.80 11.22
C LYS A 15 -13.32 -9.42 11.65
N MET A 16 -12.13 -9.01 11.22
CA MET A 16 -11.58 -7.71 11.61
C MET A 16 -12.44 -6.54 11.12
N VAL A 17 -12.87 -6.55 9.85
CA VAL A 17 -13.76 -5.50 9.34
C VAL A 17 -15.16 -5.51 9.98
N ALA A 18 -15.57 -6.63 10.60
CA ALA A 18 -16.82 -6.71 11.36
C ALA A 18 -16.69 -6.14 12.78
N GLU A 19 -15.52 -6.25 13.41
CA GLU A 19 -15.26 -5.77 14.77
C GLU A 19 -14.79 -4.30 14.81
N ALA A 20 -13.91 -3.92 13.88
CA ALA A 20 -13.33 -2.59 13.76
C ALA A 20 -13.16 -2.23 12.28
N PRO A 21 -14.21 -1.69 11.63
CA PRO A 21 -14.15 -1.35 10.22
C PRO A 21 -13.25 -0.12 9.98
N ASP A 22 -12.22 -0.30 9.17
CA ASP A 22 -11.34 0.78 8.70
C ASP A 22 -10.95 0.58 7.23
N GLY A 23 -10.43 1.64 6.60
CA GLY A 23 -10.08 1.62 5.18
C GLY A 23 -8.97 0.63 4.82
N MET A 24 -7.97 0.46 5.68
CA MET A 24 -6.86 -0.48 5.47
C MET A 24 -7.33 -1.93 5.60
N SER A 25 -8.08 -2.27 6.64
CA SER A 25 -8.63 -3.62 6.84
C SER A 25 -9.51 -4.06 5.66
N TYR A 26 -10.31 -3.15 5.10
CA TYR A 26 -11.05 -3.42 3.85
C TYR A 26 -10.14 -3.57 2.63
N PHE A 27 -9.02 -2.84 2.56
CA PHE A 27 -8.04 -2.98 1.48
C PHE A 27 -7.32 -4.34 1.56
N SER A 28 -6.88 -4.76 2.75
CA SER A 28 -6.27 -6.06 2.97
C SER A 28 -7.24 -7.21 2.66
N LEU A 29 -8.51 -7.07 3.07
CA LEU A 29 -9.57 -8.01 2.70
C LEU A 29 -9.73 -8.10 1.18
N GLY A 30 -9.71 -6.96 0.48
CA GLY A 30 -9.77 -6.90 -0.98
C GLY A 30 -8.58 -7.61 -1.66
N ASN A 31 -7.36 -7.43 -1.13
CA ASN A 31 -6.18 -8.14 -1.61
C ASN A 31 -6.30 -9.65 -1.42
N ALA A 32 -6.77 -10.09 -0.24
CA ALA A 32 -6.97 -11.51 0.05
C ALA A 32 -8.03 -12.13 -0.88
N TYR A 33 -9.15 -11.46 -1.13
CA TYR A 33 -10.14 -11.94 -2.11
C TYR A 33 -9.57 -11.98 -3.54
N LYS A 34 -8.80 -10.97 -3.94
CA LYS A 34 -8.19 -10.92 -5.27
C LYS A 34 -7.21 -12.08 -5.48
N GLU A 35 -6.38 -12.39 -4.49
CA GLU A 35 -5.47 -13.54 -4.53
C GLU A 35 -6.23 -14.87 -4.60
N ALA A 36 -7.45 -14.92 -4.08
CA ALA A 36 -8.35 -16.07 -4.16
C ALA A 36 -9.18 -16.12 -5.46
N ASP A 37 -8.88 -15.27 -6.45
CA ASP A 37 -9.65 -15.08 -7.68
C ASP A 37 -11.14 -14.73 -7.45
N ARG A 38 -11.48 -14.21 -6.26
CA ARG A 38 -12.82 -13.74 -5.88
C ARG A 38 -12.99 -12.27 -6.26
N ASP A 39 -12.88 -11.98 -7.54
CA ASP A 39 -12.77 -10.60 -8.08
C ASP A 39 -13.94 -9.67 -7.68
N GLU A 40 -15.18 -10.16 -7.67
CA GLU A 40 -16.33 -9.34 -7.30
C GLU A 40 -16.30 -8.92 -5.82
N GLU A 41 -15.85 -9.83 -4.95
CA GLU A 41 -15.73 -9.59 -3.52
C GLU A 41 -14.56 -8.65 -3.23
N ALA A 42 -13.44 -8.85 -3.94
CA ALA A 42 -12.31 -7.92 -3.92
C ALA A 42 -12.75 -6.51 -4.33
N ALA A 43 -13.51 -6.37 -5.42
CA ALA A 43 -14.01 -5.07 -5.87
C ALA A 43 -14.98 -4.43 -4.86
N ARG A 44 -15.81 -5.21 -4.16
CA ARG A 44 -16.66 -4.69 -3.07
C ARG A 44 -15.82 -4.21 -1.88
N ALA A 45 -14.83 -4.98 -1.47
CA ALA A 45 -13.92 -4.64 -0.38
C ALA A 45 -13.09 -3.38 -0.71
N PHE A 46 -12.54 -3.24 -1.91
CA PHE A 46 -11.82 -2.02 -2.30
C PHE A 46 -12.72 -0.78 -2.38
N ARG A 47 -13.99 -0.91 -2.79
CA ARG A 47 -14.94 0.21 -2.71
C ARG A 47 -15.17 0.63 -1.26
N LYS A 48 -15.31 -0.33 -0.33
CA LYS A 48 -15.40 -0.04 1.09
C LYS A 48 -14.12 0.62 1.63
N ALA A 49 -12.95 0.15 1.21
CA ALA A 49 -11.68 0.77 1.58
C ALA A 49 -11.65 2.27 1.22
N ILE A 50 -12.09 2.62 0.01
CA ILE A 50 -12.21 4.01 -0.47
C ILE A 50 -13.28 4.81 0.29
N GLU A 51 -14.40 4.18 0.67
CA GLU A 51 -15.45 4.82 1.48
C GLU A 51 -14.95 5.21 2.88
N TYR A 52 -14.15 4.36 3.51
CA TYR A 52 -13.60 4.61 4.86
C TYR A 52 -12.35 5.50 4.83
N ASP A 53 -11.48 5.33 3.83
CA ASP A 53 -10.31 6.17 3.60
C ASP A 53 -10.22 6.56 2.12
N ASN A 54 -10.71 7.76 1.82
CA ASN A 54 -10.69 8.32 0.47
C ASN A 54 -9.28 8.76 0.01
N ASN A 55 -8.28 8.70 0.90
CA ASN A 55 -6.89 9.02 0.57
C ASN A 55 -6.08 7.76 0.25
N LEU A 56 -6.69 6.57 0.33
CA LEU A 56 -6.02 5.31 0.06
C LEU A 56 -5.86 5.08 -1.45
N SER A 57 -4.90 5.78 -2.07
CA SER A 57 -4.62 5.76 -3.51
C SER A 57 -4.47 4.35 -4.11
N ARG A 58 -3.90 3.42 -3.34
CA ARG A 58 -3.75 2.01 -3.75
C ARG A 58 -5.09 1.28 -3.93
N ALA A 59 -6.11 1.62 -3.14
CA ALA A 59 -7.43 1.01 -3.27
C ALA A 59 -8.10 1.39 -4.60
N TYR A 60 -7.93 2.64 -5.06
CA TYR A 60 -8.38 3.07 -6.39
C TYR A 60 -7.68 2.29 -7.50
N GLN A 61 -6.35 2.15 -7.42
CA GLN A 61 -5.57 1.37 -8.38
C GLN A 61 -6.05 -0.09 -8.44
N SER A 62 -6.19 -0.76 -7.29
CA SER A 62 -6.61 -2.17 -7.22
C SER A 62 -8.03 -2.38 -7.74
N LEU A 63 -8.97 -1.50 -7.37
CA LEU A 63 -10.34 -1.55 -7.87
C LEU A 63 -10.39 -1.37 -9.39
N ALA A 64 -9.65 -0.40 -9.93
CA ALA A 64 -9.60 -0.16 -11.37
C ALA A 64 -9.06 -1.36 -12.15
N GLN A 65 -8.05 -2.05 -11.62
CA GLN A 65 -7.50 -3.26 -12.26
C GLN A 65 -8.55 -4.37 -12.38
N LEU A 66 -9.37 -4.56 -11.35
CA LEU A 66 -10.48 -5.52 -11.39
C LEU A 66 -11.58 -5.08 -12.36
N LEU A 67 -11.91 -3.79 -12.41
CA LEU A 67 -12.89 -3.26 -13.38
C LEU A 67 -12.42 -3.44 -14.83
N ILE A 68 -11.13 -3.24 -15.10
CA ILE A 68 -10.55 -3.51 -16.42
C ILE A 68 -10.62 -5.01 -16.76
N LYS A 69 -10.32 -5.89 -15.79
CA LYS A 69 -10.46 -7.35 -15.96
C LYS A 69 -11.89 -7.76 -16.29
N ALA A 70 -12.87 -7.06 -15.71
CA ALA A 70 -14.30 -7.24 -15.98
C ALA A 70 -14.81 -6.50 -17.23
N ASP A 71 -13.93 -5.92 -18.06
CA ASP A 71 -14.24 -5.11 -19.25
C ASP A 71 -15.13 -3.86 -18.96
N ALA A 72 -15.23 -3.45 -17.70
CA ALA A 72 -15.96 -2.26 -17.26
C ALA A 72 -15.09 -0.99 -17.37
N LYS A 73 -14.63 -0.69 -18.59
CA LYS A 73 -13.63 0.38 -18.85
C LYS A 73 -14.10 1.77 -18.41
N ASP A 74 -15.36 2.11 -18.61
CA ASP A 74 -15.90 3.43 -18.22
C ASP A 74 -15.83 3.64 -16.71
N GLN A 75 -16.20 2.61 -15.93
CA GLN A 75 -16.07 2.66 -14.47
C GLN A 75 -14.61 2.70 -14.03
N ALA A 76 -13.74 1.93 -14.70
CA ALA A 76 -12.30 1.97 -14.42
C ALA A 76 -11.72 3.36 -14.67
N ALA A 77 -12.13 4.03 -15.75
CA ALA A 77 -11.69 5.39 -16.08
C ALA A 77 -12.04 6.40 -14.97
N GLU A 78 -13.27 6.34 -14.45
CA GLU A 78 -13.69 7.19 -13.34
C GLU A 78 -12.88 6.94 -12.07
N VAL A 79 -12.70 5.67 -11.71
CA VAL A 79 -11.95 5.26 -10.51
C VAL A 79 -10.48 5.67 -10.62
N LEU A 80 -9.84 5.42 -11.77
CA LEU A 80 -8.46 5.80 -12.03
C LEU A 80 -8.27 7.31 -12.01
N THR A 81 -9.18 8.07 -12.62
CA THR A 81 -9.11 9.53 -12.64
C THR A 81 -9.19 10.10 -11.23
N LYS A 82 -10.14 9.62 -10.41
CA LYS A 82 -10.26 10.04 -9.01
C LYS A 82 -9.02 9.64 -8.21
N GLY A 83 -8.60 8.39 -8.32
CA GLY A 83 -7.41 7.87 -7.63
C GLY A 83 -6.13 8.60 -8.01
N TYR A 84 -5.95 8.96 -9.29
CA TYR A 84 -4.80 9.71 -9.77
C TYR A 84 -4.71 11.10 -9.13
N VAL A 85 -5.86 11.79 -9.00
CA VAL A 85 -5.94 13.10 -8.33
C VAL A 85 -5.64 12.96 -6.84
N VAL A 86 -6.20 11.95 -6.16
CA VAL A 86 -5.91 11.65 -4.76
C VAL A 86 -4.41 11.40 -4.58
N ALA A 87 -3.84 10.48 -5.36
CA ALA A 87 -2.42 10.14 -5.29
C ALA A 87 -1.51 11.35 -5.53
N SER A 88 -1.86 12.20 -6.48
CA SER A 88 -1.10 13.44 -6.74
C SER A 88 -1.19 14.45 -5.61
N ARG A 89 -2.31 14.55 -4.89
CA ARG A 89 -2.47 15.47 -3.76
C ARG A 89 -1.75 14.97 -2.51
N HIS A 90 -1.66 13.67 -2.33
CA HIS A 90 -1.03 13.04 -1.17
C HIS A 90 0.45 12.68 -1.36
N GLY A 91 0.99 12.87 -2.57
CA GLY A 91 2.38 12.55 -2.88
C GLY A 91 2.64 11.05 -3.11
N ASP A 92 1.60 10.25 -3.37
CA ASP A 92 1.72 8.82 -3.63
C ASP A 92 2.16 8.57 -5.10
N ILE A 93 3.45 8.76 -5.38
CA ILE A 93 3.98 8.69 -6.75
C ILE A 93 3.81 7.30 -7.38
N MET A 94 3.98 6.22 -6.61
CA MET A 94 3.88 4.85 -7.16
C MET A 94 2.44 4.54 -7.62
N PRO A 95 1.39 4.70 -6.78
CA PRO A 95 0.00 4.61 -7.24
C PRO A 95 -0.34 5.62 -8.35
N LYS A 96 0.13 6.87 -8.27
CA LYS A 96 -0.10 7.89 -9.32
C LYS A 96 0.42 7.41 -10.68
N ARG A 97 1.67 6.95 -10.75
CA ARG A 97 2.29 6.43 -11.98
C ARG A 97 1.56 5.18 -12.50
N ALA A 98 1.25 4.23 -11.61
CA ALA A 98 0.53 3.02 -11.98
C ALA A 98 -0.85 3.33 -12.56
N MET A 99 -1.60 4.26 -11.95
CA MET A 99 -2.90 4.69 -12.44
C MET A 99 -2.81 5.49 -13.75
N GLY A 100 -1.80 6.35 -13.90
CA GLY A 100 -1.53 7.05 -15.16
C GLY A 100 -1.28 6.08 -16.32
N SER A 101 -0.43 5.06 -16.11
CA SER A 101 -0.19 4.02 -17.11
C SER A 101 -1.44 3.21 -17.45
N LEU A 102 -2.30 2.94 -16.45
CA LEU A 102 -3.58 2.26 -16.70
C LEU A 102 -4.55 3.14 -17.51
N LEU A 103 -4.61 4.46 -17.25
CA LEU A 103 -5.43 5.42 -18.01
C LEU A 103 -5.03 5.43 -19.49
N GLU A 104 -3.73 5.53 -19.77
CA GLU A 104 -3.20 5.47 -21.13
C GLU A 104 -3.58 4.16 -21.83
N LYS A 105 -3.42 3.03 -21.12
CA LYS A 105 -3.73 1.70 -21.66
C LYS A 105 -5.21 1.55 -22.05
N ILE A 106 -6.12 2.17 -21.33
CA ILE A 106 -7.56 2.15 -21.66
C ILE A 106 -7.98 3.30 -22.59
N GLY A 107 -7.06 4.13 -23.05
CA GLY A 107 -7.31 5.22 -24.00
C GLY A 107 -7.95 6.46 -23.37
N VAL A 108 -7.85 6.62 -22.05
CA VAL A 108 -8.39 7.77 -21.32
C VAL A 108 -7.25 8.75 -21.04
N PRO A 109 -7.41 10.05 -21.34
CA PRO A 109 -6.36 11.03 -21.09
C PRO A 109 -6.05 11.13 -19.60
N ILE A 110 -4.77 11.21 -19.28
CA ILE A 110 -4.32 11.49 -17.91
C ILE A 110 -4.78 12.92 -17.55
N PRO A 111 -5.38 13.12 -16.37
CA PRO A 111 -5.76 14.45 -15.91
C PRO A 111 -4.55 15.39 -15.88
N GLU A 112 -4.66 16.55 -16.54
CA GLU A 112 -3.66 17.60 -16.43
C GLU A 112 -3.69 18.18 -15.01
N LEU A 113 -2.74 17.73 -14.19
CA LEU A 113 -2.47 18.30 -12.88
C LEU A 113 -1.24 19.17 -12.99
N ALA A 114 -1.25 20.34 -12.36
CA ALA A 114 -0.05 21.14 -12.24
C ALA A 114 1.05 20.24 -11.60
N PRO A 115 2.23 20.11 -12.23
CA PRO A 115 3.33 19.38 -11.63
C PRO A 115 3.60 19.99 -10.25
N THR A 116 3.69 19.15 -9.23
CA THR A 116 4.07 19.63 -7.90
C THR A 116 5.50 20.16 -8.01
N GLU A 117 5.80 21.28 -7.32
CA GLU A 117 7.13 21.92 -7.33
C GLU A 117 8.28 20.93 -6.97
N GLU A 118 7.94 19.80 -6.38
CA GLU A 118 8.82 18.72 -5.91
C GLU A 118 9.14 17.64 -6.97
N GLU A 119 8.50 17.65 -8.15
CA GLU A 119 8.92 16.79 -9.30
C GLU A 119 10.22 17.32 -9.94
N ALA A 120 10.64 18.54 -9.59
CA ALA A 120 11.87 19.17 -10.07
C ALA A 120 13.08 18.74 -9.21
N ALA A 121 13.78 17.71 -9.68
CA ALA A 121 15.19 17.40 -9.45
C ALA A 121 15.72 17.64 -8.03
N VAL A 122 15.80 16.57 -7.24
CA VAL A 122 16.52 16.59 -5.98
C VAL A 122 17.82 15.79 -6.11
N GLU A 123 18.96 16.47 -5.96
CA GLU A 123 20.25 15.81 -5.76
C GLU A 123 20.27 15.17 -4.36
N LEU A 124 20.51 13.86 -4.31
CA LEU A 124 20.67 13.11 -3.08
C LEU A 124 22.01 13.48 -2.42
N GLY A 125 21.98 14.11 -1.24
CA GLY A 125 23.13 14.14 -0.35
C GLY A 125 23.36 12.78 0.32
N ASP A 126 24.54 12.55 0.89
CA ASP A 126 24.94 11.25 1.47
C ASP A 126 23.99 10.74 2.59
N ASP A 127 23.31 11.65 3.31
CA ASP A 127 22.35 11.33 4.39
C ASP A 127 20.89 11.24 3.92
N ALA A 128 20.65 11.30 2.61
CA ALA A 128 19.32 11.20 2.03
C ALA A 128 19.05 9.80 1.47
N VAL A 129 17.79 9.36 1.56
CA VAL A 129 17.29 8.13 0.93
C VAL A 129 16.17 8.50 -0.02
N LEU A 130 16.17 7.91 -1.21
CA LEU A 130 15.05 8.03 -2.14
C LEU A 130 13.87 7.24 -1.57
N ASP A 131 12.89 7.94 -1.01
CA ASP A 131 11.75 7.33 -0.37
C ASP A 131 10.90 6.58 -1.39
N ARG A 132 10.72 5.29 -1.17
CA ARG A 132 10.05 4.41 -2.13
C ARG A 132 8.54 4.65 -2.22
N ARG A 133 7.90 5.17 -1.16
CA ARG A 133 6.46 5.45 -1.14
C ARG A 133 6.14 6.74 -1.88
N THR A 134 6.88 7.79 -1.54
CA THR A 134 6.66 9.15 -2.05
C THR A 134 7.47 9.45 -3.32
N GLY A 135 8.52 8.68 -3.62
CA GLY A 135 9.42 8.92 -4.74
C GLY A 135 10.34 10.15 -4.58
N GLN A 136 10.35 10.80 -3.42
CA GLN A 136 11.17 11.96 -3.12
C GLN A 136 12.33 11.58 -2.20
N PRO A 137 13.51 12.19 -2.34
CA PRO A 137 14.54 11.99 -1.34
C PRO A 137 14.16 12.70 -0.04
N GLY A 138 14.34 11.99 1.06
CA GLY A 138 14.15 12.51 2.40
C GLY A 138 15.31 12.13 3.30
N PRO A 139 15.38 12.72 4.51
CA PRO A 139 16.41 12.35 5.46
C PRO A 139 16.26 10.88 5.83
N ARG A 140 17.39 10.18 5.91
CA ARG A 140 17.45 8.78 6.34
C ARG A 140 17.01 8.64 7.79
N LEU A 141 16.52 7.45 8.17
CA LEU A 141 16.27 7.12 9.56
C LEU A 141 17.60 7.15 10.36
N PRO A 142 17.58 7.51 11.65
CA PRO A 142 18.80 7.51 12.47
C PRO A 142 19.37 6.10 12.67
N ASP A 143 18.50 5.11 12.80
CA ASP A 143 18.84 3.72 13.03
C ASP A 143 17.85 2.79 12.32
N GLN A 144 18.21 1.52 12.20
CA GLN A 144 17.32 0.47 11.70
C GLN A 144 16.09 0.33 12.62
N PRO A 145 14.85 0.47 12.11
CA PRO A 145 13.66 0.56 12.96
C PRO A 145 13.21 -0.77 13.57
N LEU A 146 13.50 -1.88 12.88
CA LEU A 146 13.13 -3.25 13.29
C LEU A 146 14.36 -4.15 13.19
N ARG A 147 14.38 -5.29 13.89
CA ARG A 147 15.47 -6.26 13.72
C ARG A 147 15.30 -7.07 12.44
N GLY A 148 16.42 -7.60 11.91
CA GLY A 148 16.41 -8.52 10.77
C GLY A 148 16.26 -7.84 9.40
N PRO A 149 15.96 -8.62 8.34
CA PRO A 149 15.97 -8.11 6.96
C PRO A 149 14.90 -7.05 6.69
N LEU A 150 13.71 -7.19 7.29
CA LEU A 150 12.60 -6.23 7.15
C LEU A 150 12.99 -4.83 7.62
N GLY A 151 13.63 -4.72 8.79
CA GLY A 151 14.07 -3.42 9.28
C GLY A 151 15.16 -2.79 8.41
N LYS A 152 16.08 -3.60 7.88
CA LYS A 152 17.13 -3.11 6.97
C LYS A 152 16.53 -2.64 5.65
N PHE A 153 15.58 -3.39 5.10
CA PHE A 153 14.82 -2.99 3.92
C PHE A 153 14.13 -1.64 4.13
N ILE A 154 13.48 -1.44 5.29
CA ILE A 154 12.82 -0.16 5.60
C ILE A 154 13.86 0.98 5.66
N TYR A 155 14.99 0.75 6.33
CA TYR A 155 16.07 1.73 6.49
C TYR A 155 16.69 2.18 5.16
N ASP A 156 16.79 1.27 4.17
CA ASP A 156 17.42 1.57 2.88
C ASP A 156 16.45 2.12 1.83
N HIS A 157 15.13 2.02 2.05
CA HIS A 157 14.12 2.37 1.04
C HIS A 157 13.12 3.44 1.47
N TYR A 158 13.02 3.80 2.75
CA TYR A 158 12.06 4.81 3.20
C TYR A 158 12.73 5.90 4.01
N SER A 159 12.22 7.12 3.87
CA SER A 159 12.70 8.28 4.60
C SER A 159 12.14 8.34 6.03
N GLN A 160 12.82 9.08 6.89
CA GLN A 160 12.40 9.31 8.27
C GLN A 160 10.98 9.90 8.37
N PRO A 161 10.56 10.90 7.57
CA PRO A 161 9.20 11.42 7.61
C PRO A 161 8.14 10.36 7.27
N THR A 162 8.37 9.54 6.24
CA THR A 162 7.45 8.45 5.89
C THR A 162 7.35 7.42 7.00
N TRP A 163 8.47 7.06 7.62
CA TRP A 163 8.47 6.15 8.75
C TRP A 163 7.70 6.72 9.95
N GLN A 164 7.87 8.00 10.28
CA GLN A 164 7.13 8.66 11.37
C GLN A 164 5.61 8.68 11.12
N GLN A 165 5.20 8.91 9.87
CA GLN A 165 3.79 8.81 9.48
C GLN A 165 3.26 7.39 9.69
N TRP A 166 4.03 6.36 9.30
CA TRP A 166 3.68 4.97 9.59
C TRP A 166 3.54 4.73 11.09
N ILE A 167 4.48 5.16 11.93
CA ILE A 167 4.38 4.97 13.40
C ILE A 167 3.06 5.56 13.95
N GLY A 168 2.66 6.73 13.45
CA GLY A 168 1.37 7.34 13.78
C GLY A 168 0.18 6.47 13.37
N GLN A 169 0.20 5.89 12.16
CA GLN A 169 -0.86 5.00 11.69
C GLN A 169 -0.84 3.64 12.40
N GLY A 170 0.33 3.04 12.58
CA GLY A 170 0.53 1.81 13.33
C GLY A 170 -0.02 1.92 14.76
N THR A 171 0.15 3.06 15.42
CA THR A 171 -0.46 3.30 16.74
C THR A 171 -2.00 3.20 16.70
N LYS A 172 -2.63 3.70 15.64
CA LYS A 172 -4.09 3.56 15.46
C LYS A 172 -4.48 2.11 15.22
N VAL A 173 -3.77 1.41 14.33
CA VAL A 173 -3.98 -0.02 14.07
C VAL A 173 -3.92 -0.82 15.37
N ILE A 174 -2.91 -0.58 16.21
CA ILE A 174 -2.77 -1.24 17.52
C ILE A 174 -3.98 -0.98 18.41
N ASN A 175 -4.45 0.27 18.48
CA ASN A 175 -5.56 0.65 19.35
C ASN A 175 -6.92 0.15 18.84
N GLU A 176 -7.16 0.27 17.53
CA GLU A 176 -8.42 -0.10 16.86
C GLU A 176 -8.61 -1.62 16.87
N LEU A 177 -7.55 -2.38 16.55
CA LEU A 177 -7.58 -3.84 16.53
C LEU A 177 -7.20 -4.48 17.89
N ARG A 178 -6.86 -3.66 18.89
CA ARG A 178 -6.43 -4.10 20.24
C ARG A 178 -5.30 -5.12 20.19
N LEU A 179 -4.26 -4.83 19.39
CA LEU A 179 -3.15 -5.73 19.15
C LEU A 179 -2.31 -5.93 20.42
N ASP A 180 -2.17 -7.19 20.82
CA ASP A 180 -1.27 -7.65 21.88
C ASP A 180 0.01 -8.23 21.29
N PHE A 181 1.14 -7.53 21.47
CA PHE A 181 2.45 -7.92 20.95
C PHE A 181 3.09 -9.12 21.66
N SER A 182 2.46 -9.69 22.69
CA SER A 182 2.84 -11.02 23.17
C SER A 182 2.35 -12.15 22.25
N ASN A 183 1.33 -11.87 21.42
CA ASN A 183 0.79 -12.80 20.43
C ASN A 183 1.49 -12.62 19.07
N LEU A 184 2.07 -13.70 18.55
CA LEU A 184 2.72 -13.73 17.22
C LEU A 184 1.76 -13.40 16.08
N GLU A 185 0.48 -13.78 16.19
CA GLU A 185 -0.52 -13.47 15.17
C GLU A 185 -0.79 -11.96 15.09
N HIS A 186 -0.86 -11.28 16.24
CA HIS A 186 -1.05 -9.83 16.27
C HIS A 186 0.17 -9.06 15.76
N GLN A 187 1.38 -9.57 16.03
CA GLN A 187 2.60 -9.03 15.42
C GLN A 187 2.54 -9.16 13.90
N HIS A 188 2.10 -10.31 13.39
CA HIS A 188 1.94 -10.52 11.95
C HIS A 188 0.89 -9.59 11.33
N ILE A 189 -0.26 -9.36 11.99
CA ILE A 189 -1.27 -8.39 11.54
C ILE A 189 -0.66 -7.00 11.43
N TYR A 190 0.09 -6.55 12.46
CA TYR A 190 0.76 -5.25 12.43
C TYR A 190 1.74 -5.12 11.26
N ASP A 191 2.55 -6.15 11.02
CA ASP A 191 3.51 -6.17 9.91
C ASP A 191 2.81 -6.15 8.55
N LEU A 192 1.68 -6.86 8.39
CA LEU A 192 0.87 -6.80 7.17
C LEU A 192 0.35 -5.39 6.91
N HIS A 193 -0.22 -4.73 7.91
CA HIS A 193 -0.67 -3.33 7.77
C HIS A 193 0.50 -2.39 7.42
N MET A 194 1.68 -2.61 7.99
CA MET A 194 2.88 -1.84 7.69
C MET A 194 3.28 -1.99 6.23
N MET A 195 3.44 -3.23 5.76
CA MET A 195 3.84 -3.53 4.39
C MET A 195 2.84 -2.97 3.38
N GLU A 196 1.54 -3.09 3.67
CA GLU A 196 0.50 -2.53 2.83
C GLU A 196 0.50 -1.01 2.81
N TRP A 197 0.71 -0.35 3.96
CA TRP A 197 0.75 1.10 4.01
C TRP A 197 2.00 1.67 3.31
N LEU A 198 3.16 1.03 3.51
CA LEU A 198 4.42 1.42 2.88
C LEU A 198 4.49 1.04 1.39
N GLY A 199 3.71 0.05 0.95
CA GLY A 199 3.56 -0.30 -0.45
C GLY A 199 4.57 -1.33 -0.96
N PHE A 200 4.94 -2.31 -0.15
CA PHE A 200 5.81 -3.42 -0.54
C PHE A 200 5.28 -4.77 -0.03
N THR A 201 5.84 -5.89 -0.49
CA THR A 201 5.45 -7.25 -0.07
C THR A 201 6.58 -7.99 0.66
N GLN A 202 6.23 -9.09 1.33
CA GLN A 202 7.22 -9.94 2.02
C GLN A 202 8.22 -10.56 1.03
N GLU A 203 7.77 -10.91 -0.18
CA GLU A 203 8.65 -11.46 -1.22
C GLU A 203 9.77 -10.48 -1.59
N GLU A 204 9.47 -9.18 -1.65
CA GLU A 204 10.46 -8.15 -1.95
C GLU A 204 11.53 -8.02 -0.85
N VAL A 205 11.12 -8.18 0.40
CA VAL A 205 12.03 -8.20 1.55
C VAL A 205 12.93 -9.43 1.49
N ASP A 206 12.38 -10.58 1.12
CA ASP A 206 13.12 -11.84 1.02
C ASP A 206 14.11 -11.82 -0.15
N GLU A 207 13.73 -11.25 -1.29
CA GLU A 207 14.62 -11.01 -2.44
C GLU A 207 15.75 -10.05 -2.08
N TYR A 208 15.42 -8.95 -1.39
CA TYR A 208 16.41 -8.02 -0.88
C TYR A 208 17.40 -8.71 0.08
N ALA A 209 16.91 -9.52 1.03
CA ALA A 209 17.75 -10.25 1.99
C ALA A 209 18.77 -11.18 1.29
N LYS A 210 18.33 -11.89 0.24
CA LYS A 210 19.18 -12.75 -0.59
C LYS A 210 20.26 -11.96 -1.33
N SER A 211 19.90 -10.78 -1.86
CA SER A 211 20.87 -9.91 -2.55
C SER A 211 21.95 -9.39 -1.60
N GLN A 212 21.61 -9.06 -0.35
CA GLN A 212 22.54 -8.55 0.65
C GLN A 212 23.46 -9.63 1.27
N SER A 213 23.11 -10.91 1.09
CA SER A 213 23.90 -12.04 1.60
C SER A 213 24.84 -12.65 0.54
N SER A 214 24.80 -12.11 -0.68
CA SER A 214 25.61 -12.57 -1.83
C SER A 214 26.82 -11.67 -2.11
N ASP A 215 27.00 -10.61 -1.33
CA ASP A 215 28.19 -9.72 -1.24
C ASP A 215 28.97 -10.01 0.06
#